data_AF-A0A843SX71-F1
#
_entry.id   AF-A0A843SX71-F1
#
_cell.length_a   1.000
_cell.length_b   1.000
_cell.length_c   1.000
_cell.angle_alpha   90.00
_cell.angle_beta   90.00
_cell.angle_gamma   90.00
#
_symmetry.space_group_name_H-M   'P 1'
#
loop_
_entity.id
_entity.type
_entity.pdbx_description
1 polymer ?
#
loop_
_entity_poly.entity_id
_entity_poly.type
_entity_poly.pdbx_seq_one_letter_code
_entity_poly.pdbx_strand_id
1 'polypeptide(L)'
;MVATVRRVSQPFRRHHARRRLRQVRVRAAPADGGAERPVPVALLHGSHGPAKPGDPVSARGLSLSARAVPRLAPPHGHRALADRQPPVLLTALLERQVVFFGGKGGVGKTTCSAAFALAASRKGRRVLLVSTDPAHSTSDIFERHIGPSERQLFSNLSALEIDSEAEAARYIADVKVDIRRMFSPNVLKQANRQIDMAAASPGLLEVALLDRIIDLIVDRERDFDLIVFDTAPTGHTLQLLRMPDAMNAWIQALVKHRRAVVEIDRGSDQTPEAAAAADPVLGALERRRARIGRLRSTIMDRSMTSFVFVTIPERLAIEETARAAELLSDTGVDVGGLVVNRVLPDDLQGDFYHSRKAQEQTYLAEIDRRFKRLSRVRVRQLPRDVYGIAPLEQISAQLL
;
A
#
# COMPACT_ATOMS: atom_id res chain seq x y z
N MET A 1 33.13 56.89 -1.05
CA MET A 1 32.46 58.21 -1.01
C MET A 1 31.01 58.00 -1.42
N VAL A 2 30.14 57.65 -0.48
CA VAL A 2 29.24 58.53 0.29
C VAL A 2 28.24 59.28 -0.59
N ALA A 3 27.01 58.78 -0.61
CA ALA A 3 25.81 59.62 -0.67
C ALA A 3 24.68 58.89 0.08
N THR A 4 24.24 59.54 1.15
CA THR A 4 23.42 59.04 2.25
C THR A 4 21.94 59.35 1.97
N VAL A 5 21.04 58.38 2.15
CA VAL A 5 19.61 58.67 2.30
C VAL A 5 19.07 57.95 3.54
N ARG A 6 18.74 58.75 4.55
CA ARG A 6 18.09 58.39 5.81
C ARG A 6 16.67 57.85 5.53
N ARG A 7 16.34 56.66 6.05
CA ARG A 7 14.95 56.24 6.28
C ARG A 7 14.56 56.58 7.71
N VAL A 8 13.55 57.43 7.85
CA VAL A 8 12.87 57.71 9.12
C VAL A 8 11.73 56.71 9.28
N SER A 9 11.72 56.04 10.43
CA SER A 9 10.70 55.12 10.92
C SER A 9 9.60 55.87 11.68
N GLN A 10 8.33 55.58 11.40
CA GLN A 10 7.20 55.79 12.34
C GLN A 10 6.04 54.81 12.07
N PRO A 11 5.19 54.52 13.08
CA PRO A 11 4.45 53.26 13.21
C PRO A 11 2.99 53.34 12.76
N PHE A 12 2.47 52.27 12.13
CA PHE A 12 1.05 52.17 11.77
C PHE A 12 0.20 51.64 12.92
N ARG A 13 -0.76 52.48 13.34
CA ARG A 13 -1.80 52.20 14.35
C ARG A 13 -2.82 51.17 13.84
N ARG A 14 -3.20 50.25 14.73
CA ARG A 14 -4.33 49.33 14.57
C ARG A 14 -5.67 50.09 14.62
N HIS A 15 -6.58 49.79 13.70
CA HIS A 15 -7.99 50.18 13.77
C HIS A 15 -8.87 48.93 13.72
N HIS A 16 -9.59 48.70 14.83
CA HIS A 16 -10.68 47.75 14.95
C HIS A 16 -11.89 48.27 14.18
N ALA A 17 -12.40 47.50 13.21
CA ALA A 17 -13.72 47.71 12.62
C ALA A 17 -14.55 46.43 12.77
N ARG A 18 -15.54 46.48 13.67
CA ARG A 18 -16.61 45.50 13.81
C ARG A 18 -17.45 45.48 12.52
N ARG A 19 -17.55 44.35 11.84
CA ARG A 19 -18.55 44.13 10.78
C ARG A 19 -19.57 43.06 11.21
N ARG A 20 -20.83 43.48 11.24
CA ARG A 20 -22.02 42.67 11.54
C ARG A 20 -22.24 41.63 10.44
N LEU A 21 -22.49 40.38 10.84
CA LEU A 21 -22.96 39.30 9.99
C LEU A 21 -24.42 39.58 9.57
N ARG A 22 -24.69 39.66 8.27
CA ARG A 22 -26.05 39.62 7.69
C ARG A 22 -26.27 38.21 7.13
N GLN A 23 -27.26 37.51 7.68
CA GLN A 23 -27.81 36.28 7.10
C GLN A 23 -28.56 36.62 5.81
N VAL A 24 -28.20 35.96 4.71
CA VAL A 24 -28.94 36.01 3.45
C VAL A 24 -29.78 34.74 3.34
N ARG A 25 -31.11 34.90 3.42
CA ARG A 25 -32.10 33.89 3.03
C ARG A 25 -32.11 33.78 1.51
N VAL A 26 -31.86 32.58 0.97
CA VAL A 26 -32.13 32.27 -0.44
C VAL A 26 -33.56 31.75 -0.55
N ARG A 27 -34.39 32.46 -1.32
CA ARG A 27 -35.75 32.06 -1.72
C ARG A 27 -35.64 31.22 -3.00
N ALA A 28 -36.32 30.09 -3.02
CA ALA A 28 -36.53 29.25 -4.20
C ALA A 28 -37.45 29.96 -5.23
N ALA A 29 -37.17 29.75 -6.51
CA ALA A 29 -38.04 30.07 -7.64
C ALA A 29 -38.11 28.85 -8.59
N PRO A 30 -39.20 28.68 -9.36
CA PRO A 30 -39.71 27.38 -9.78
C PRO A 30 -39.13 26.88 -11.12
N ALA A 31 -39.35 25.58 -11.32
CA ALA A 31 -38.98 24.79 -12.49
C ALA A 31 -39.81 25.11 -13.74
N ASP A 32 -39.15 25.12 -14.89
CA ASP A 32 -39.77 24.88 -16.19
C ASP A 32 -38.88 23.98 -17.04
N GLY A 33 -39.51 23.05 -17.75
CA GLY A 33 -38.92 21.82 -18.27
C GLY A 33 -38.09 21.92 -19.55
N GLY A 34 -37.38 20.83 -19.83
CA GLY A 34 -36.59 20.63 -21.04
C GLY A 34 -35.86 19.30 -21.00
N ALA A 35 -36.44 18.32 -21.69
CA ALA A 35 -36.06 16.91 -21.83
C ALA A 35 -34.56 16.58 -21.92
N GLU A 36 -34.12 15.55 -21.21
CA GLU A 36 -33.17 14.56 -21.73
C GLU A 36 -33.32 13.22 -20.99
N ARG A 37 -33.41 12.15 -21.78
CA ARG A 37 -33.75 10.77 -21.38
C ARG A 37 -32.60 10.07 -20.65
N PRO A 38 -32.88 9.28 -19.60
CA PRO A 38 -32.09 8.10 -19.29
C PRO A 38 -32.89 6.81 -19.50
N VAL A 39 -32.25 5.80 -20.09
CA VAL A 39 -32.73 4.41 -20.15
C VAL A 39 -31.56 3.51 -19.69
N PRO A 40 -31.79 2.30 -19.13
CA PRO A 40 -31.95 2.11 -17.69
C PRO A 40 -31.03 1.01 -17.13
N VAL A 41 -30.76 1.07 -15.82
CA VAL A 41 -30.27 -0.06 -15.04
C VAL A 41 -31.50 -0.82 -14.51
N ALA A 42 -31.77 -1.99 -15.07
CA ALA A 42 -32.66 -2.98 -14.44
C ALA A 42 -32.35 -4.37 -14.98
N LEU A 43 -31.86 -5.25 -14.09
CA LEU A 43 -32.10 -6.68 -14.19
C LEU A 43 -32.00 -7.27 -12.77
N LEU A 44 -32.94 -8.17 -12.50
CA LEU A 44 -33.13 -8.98 -11.28
C LEU A 44 -34.14 -8.44 -10.25
N HIS A 45 -35.42 -8.53 -10.62
CA HIS A 45 -36.47 -8.93 -9.68
C HIS A 45 -36.63 -10.45 -9.76
N GLY A 46 -36.41 -11.12 -8.63
CA GLY A 46 -36.89 -12.46 -8.33
C GLY A 46 -37.75 -12.37 -7.07
N SER A 47 -39.05 -12.47 -7.27
CA SER A 47 -40.13 -12.34 -6.30
C SER A 47 -40.19 -13.49 -5.28
N HIS A 48 -40.29 -13.18 -3.99
CA HIS A 48 -41.19 -13.86 -3.05
C HIS A 48 -41.63 -12.90 -1.94
N GLY A 49 -42.95 -12.80 -1.76
CA GLY A 49 -43.59 -11.85 -0.84
C GLY A 49 -43.52 -12.26 0.64
N PRO A 50 -43.96 -11.36 1.53
CA PRO A 50 -43.78 -11.49 2.98
C PRO A 50 -44.96 -12.24 3.63
N ALA A 51 -44.67 -13.16 4.55
CA ALA A 51 -45.65 -13.69 5.50
C ALA A 51 -45.44 -13.04 6.87
N LYS A 52 -46.54 -12.53 7.45
CA LYS A 52 -46.63 -11.85 8.75
C LYS A 52 -46.74 -12.86 9.93
N PRO A 53 -46.48 -12.40 11.18
CA PRO A 53 -46.23 -13.24 12.35
C PRO A 53 -47.49 -13.56 13.19
N GLY A 54 -47.44 -14.66 13.96
CA GLY A 54 -48.48 -15.02 14.92
C GLY A 54 -48.04 -16.12 15.90
N ASP A 55 -47.63 -15.69 17.09
CA ASP A 55 -47.85 -16.24 18.44
C ASP A 55 -47.29 -17.61 18.92
N PRO A 56 -47.08 -17.75 20.26
CA PRO A 56 -45.99 -18.52 20.85
C PRO A 56 -46.43 -19.91 21.33
N VAL A 57 -45.52 -20.88 21.29
CA VAL A 57 -45.72 -22.17 21.97
C VAL A 57 -44.67 -22.38 23.05
N SER A 58 -45.23 -22.54 24.25
CA SER A 58 -44.62 -22.72 25.56
C SER A 58 -43.80 -24.02 25.71
N ALA A 59 -42.77 -23.86 26.54
CA ALA A 59 -41.98 -24.83 27.29
C ALA A 59 -42.59 -26.22 27.59
N ARG A 60 -41.79 -27.24 27.29
CA ARG A 60 -41.55 -28.45 28.10
C ARG A 60 -40.04 -28.71 28.00
N GLY A 61 -39.23 -28.68 29.06
CA GLY A 61 -39.41 -29.39 30.31
C GLY A 61 -38.70 -30.74 30.23
N LEU A 62 -37.37 -30.75 30.08
CA LEU A 62 -36.53 -31.93 30.24
C LEU A 62 -35.30 -31.58 31.08
N SER A 63 -35.36 -31.96 32.35
CA SER A 63 -34.22 -31.97 33.25
C SER A 63 -33.28 -33.12 32.88
N LEU A 64 -32.04 -32.81 32.49
CA LEU A 64 -30.98 -33.81 32.44
C LEU A 64 -30.06 -33.59 33.64
N SER A 65 -30.18 -34.54 34.56
CA SER A 65 -29.39 -34.71 35.77
C SER A 65 -27.88 -34.65 35.49
N ALA A 66 -27.17 -33.93 36.35
CA ALA A 66 -25.73 -33.97 36.48
C ALA A 66 -25.23 -35.41 36.62
N ARG A 67 -24.57 -35.92 35.58
CA ARG A 67 -23.75 -37.13 35.65
C ARG A 67 -22.28 -36.73 35.68
N ALA A 68 -21.66 -37.14 36.79
CA ALA A 68 -20.25 -37.16 37.14
C ALA A 68 -19.26 -37.04 35.97
N VAL A 69 -18.45 -35.97 36.00
CA VAL A 69 -17.18 -35.88 35.30
C VAL A 69 -16.15 -36.67 36.12
N PRO A 70 -15.45 -37.67 35.57
CA PRO A 70 -14.34 -38.30 36.27
C PRO A 70 -13.19 -37.30 36.39
N ARG A 71 -12.78 -36.99 37.63
CA ARG A 71 -11.49 -36.35 37.91
C ARG A 71 -10.39 -37.35 37.62
N LEU A 72 -9.52 -37.05 36.66
CA LEU A 72 -8.20 -37.66 36.56
C LEU A 72 -7.15 -36.56 36.75
N ALA A 73 -6.50 -36.57 37.91
CA ALA A 73 -5.23 -35.91 38.17
C ALA A 73 -4.08 -36.86 37.74
N PRO A 74 -2.84 -36.37 37.58
CA PRO A 74 -2.05 -36.53 36.36
C PRO A 74 -1.05 -37.70 36.42
N PRO A 75 -0.48 -38.11 35.27
CA PRO A 75 0.88 -38.62 35.23
C PRO A 75 1.82 -37.55 34.63
N HIS A 76 2.88 -37.28 35.37
CA HIS A 76 4.04 -36.53 34.91
C HIS A 76 4.61 -37.11 33.61
N GLY A 77 5.08 -36.21 32.73
CA GLY A 77 6.10 -36.57 31.74
C GLY A 77 5.71 -36.36 30.28
N HIS A 78 5.54 -35.11 29.86
CA HIS A 78 6.00 -34.64 28.54
C HIS A 78 6.42 -33.17 28.65
N ARG A 79 7.51 -32.94 29.41
CA ARG A 79 8.42 -31.85 29.10
C ARG A 79 9.13 -32.26 27.81
N ALA A 80 9.20 -31.34 26.86
CA ALA A 80 9.92 -31.45 25.59
C ALA A 80 9.27 -32.39 24.55
N LEU A 81 8.26 -31.89 23.84
CA LEU A 81 8.05 -32.21 22.43
C LEU A 81 7.48 -30.98 21.71
N ALA A 82 8.38 -30.33 20.97
CA ALA A 82 8.11 -29.48 19.81
C ALA A 82 7.53 -28.07 20.03
N ASP A 83 8.15 -27.30 20.93
CA ASP A 83 8.24 -25.84 20.82
C ASP A 83 9.34 -25.41 19.81
N ARG A 84 9.59 -26.25 18.81
CA ARG A 84 10.47 -25.89 17.68
C ARG A 84 9.63 -25.11 16.69
N GLN A 85 9.33 -23.85 17.00
CA GLN A 85 9.23 -22.87 15.93
C GLN A 85 10.51 -23.02 15.11
N PRO A 86 10.46 -23.39 13.81
CA PRO A 86 11.67 -23.36 13.02
C PRO A 86 12.22 -21.93 13.13
N PRO A 87 13.46 -21.76 13.61
CA PRO A 87 14.07 -20.45 13.55
C PRO A 87 14.17 -20.09 12.05
N VAL A 88 14.27 -18.81 11.69
CA VAL A 88 14.80 -18.39 10.37
C VAL A 88 13.79 -18.33 9.19
N LEU A 89 12.52 -17.92 9.39
CA LEU A 89 11.54 -17.88 8.28
C LEU A 89 11.64 -16.63 7.36
N LEU A 90 11.76 -15.42 7.92
CA LEU A 90 11.99 -14.22 7.08
C LEU A 90 13.46 -14.03 6.72
N THR A 91 14.39 -14.78 7.31
CA THR A 91 15.81 -14.68 6.94
C THR A 91 16.05 -15.05 5.48
N ALA A 92 15.29 -16.01 4.92
CA ALA A 92 15.33 -16.28 3.48
C ALA A 92 14.89 -15.09 2.62
N LEU A 93 14.07 -14.19 3.18
CA LEU A 93 13.63 -12.98 2.48
C LEU A 93 14.70 -11.89 2.48
N LEU A 94 15.73 -11.98 3.32
CA LEU A 94 16.85 -11.04 3.31
C LEU A 94 17.61 -11.09 1.99
N GLU A 95 17.57 -12.23 1.29
CA GLU A 95 18.22 -12.42 0.00
C GLU A 95 17.43 -11.83 -1.18
N ARG A 96 16.18 -11.44 -0.96
CA ARG A 96 15.36 -10.79 -1.98
C ARG A 96 15.88 -9.38 -2.26
N GLN A 97 15.62 -8.89 -3.46
CA GLN A 97 15.82 -7.49 -3.82
C GLN A 97 14.66 -6.62 -3.34
N VAL A 98 13.44 -7.14 -3.32
CA VAL A 98 12.24 -6.39 -2.93
C VAL A 98 11.36 -7.21 -2.00
N VAL A 99 10.94 -6.61 -0.89
CA VAL A 99 9.97 -7.21 0.04
C VAL A 99 8.85 -6.22 0.33
N PHE A 100 7.61 -6.61 0.03
CA PHE A 100 6.42 -5.81 0.35
C PHE A 100 5.77 -6.32 1.64
N PHE A 101 5.45 -5.40 2.55
CA PHE A 101 4.64 -5.68 3.74
C PHE A 101 3.23 -5.13 3.54
N GLY A 102 2.23 -6.02 3.57
CA GLY A 102 0.82 -5.68 3.43
C GLY A 102 -0.05 -6.28 4.53
N GLY A 103 -1.30 -5.84 4.62
CA GLY A 103 -2.19 -6.19 5.72
C GLY A 103 -3.16 -5.07 6.10
N LYS A 104 -4.19 -5.44 6.87
CA LYS A 104 -5.22 -4.52 7.32
C LYS A 104 -4.63 -3.32 8.08
N GLY A 105 -5.31 -2.17 8.07
CA GLY A 105 -4.94 -1.04 8.94
C GLY A 105 -4.89 -1.44 10.42
N GLY A 106 -3.86 -0.98 11.14
CA GLY A 106 -3.74 -1.20 12.60
C GLY A 106 -3.12 -2.53 13.06
N VAL A 107 -2.73 -3.43 12.15
CA VAL A 107 -2.09 -4.73 12.50
C VAL A 107 -0.59 -4.63 12.81
N GLY A 108 0.02 -3.46 12.63
CA GLY A 108 1.45 -3.21 12.89
C GLY A 108 2.38 -3.50 11.69
N LYS A 109 1.94 -3.21 10.47
CA LYS A 109 2.75 -3.34 9.23
C LYS A 109 4.05 -2.56 9.31
N THR A 110 3.93 -1.25 9.58
CA THR A 110 5.07 -0.32 9.67
C THR A 110 6.09 -0.77 10.70
N THR A 111 5.63 -1.28 11.84
CA THR A 111 6.52 -1.85 12.86
C THR A 111 7.27 -3.08 12.34
N CYS A 112 6.57 -4.00 11.65
CA CYS A 112 7.19 -5.22 11.15
C CYS A 112 8.14 -4.95 9.97
N SER A 113 7.78 -4.05 9.06
CA SER A 113 8.61 -3.64 7.91
C SER A 113 9.85 -2.87 8.39
N ALA A 114 9.71 -1.94 9.33
CA ALA A 114 10.83 -1.24 9.96
C ALA A 114 11.76 -2.19 10.72
N ALA A 115 11.22 -3.15 11.48
CA ALA A 115 12.01 -4.15 12.19
C ALA A 115 12.78 -5.05 11.22
N PHE A 116 12.11 -5.53 10.16
CA PHE A 116 12.76 -6.32 9.13
C PHE A 116 13.88 -5.56 8.42
N ALA A 117 13.65 -4.29 8.05
CA ALA A 117 14.65 -3.44 7.41
C ALA A 117 15.85 -3.17 8.33
N LEU A 118 15.60 -2.89 9.62
CA LEU A 118 16.66 -2.75 10.62
C LEU A 118 17.48 -4.03 10.72
N ALA A 119 16.83 -5.18 10.86
CA ALA A 119 17.50 -6.45 10.98
C ALA A 119 18.34 -6.81 9.74
N ALA A 120 17.84 -6.52 8.54
CA ALA A 120 18.57 -6.70 7.29
C ALA A 120 19.82 -5.81 7.20
N SER A 121 19.71 -4.53 7.57
CA SER A 121 20.85 -3.61 7.59
C SER A 121 21.93 -4.02 8.61
N ARG A 122 21.53 -4.54 9.77
CA ARG A 122 22.45 -5.09 10.78
C ARG A 122 23.21 -6.32 10.28
N LYS A 123 22.63 -7.06 9.34
CA LYS A 123 23.28 -8.17 8.62
C LYS A 123 24.13 -7.71 7.43
N GLY A 124 24.33 -6.40 7.24
CA GLY A 124 25.24 -5.83 6.25
C GLY A 124 24.61 -5.51 4.89
N ARG A 125 23.31 -5.74 4.69
CA ARG A 125 22.60 -5.38 3.45
C ARG A 125 22.44 -3.87 3.36
N ARG A 126 22.63 -3.29 2.18
CA ARG A 126 22.22 -1.90 1.88
C ARG A 126 20.71 -1.87 1.69
N VAL A 127 19.98 -1.35 2.66
CA VAL A 127 18.52 -1.39 2.71
C VAL A 127 17.92 -0.01 2.46
N LEU A 128 16.86 0.02 1.64
CA LEU A 128 15.95 1.15 1.55
C LEU A 128 14.57 0.76 2.10
N LEU A 129 14.12 1.44 3.16
CA LEU A 129 12.75 1.34 3.65
C LEU A 129 11.86 2.42 3.00
N VAL A 130 10.81 2.00 2.33
CA VAL A 130 9.89 2.88 1.60
C VAL A 130 8.51 2.78 2.23
N SER A 131 8.01 3.87 2.82
CA SER A 131 6.62 3.94 3.27
C SER A 131 5.75 4.54 2.19
N THR A 132 4.60 3.92 1.93
CA THR A 132 3.50 4.53 1.16
C THR A 132 2.31 4.87 2.06
N ASP A 133 2.45 4.77 3.38
CA ASP A 133 1.40 5.12 4.34
C ASP A 133 1.37 6.65 4.55
N PRO A 134 0.23 7.33 4.32
CA PRO A 134 0.11 8.77 4.55
C PRO A 134 0.23 9.18 6.03
N ALA A 135 0.17 8.24 6.97
CA ALA A 135 0.17 8.54 8.40
C ALA A 135 1.56 8.84 9.01
N HIS A 136 2.63 8.98 8.20
CA HIS A 136 4.01 9.26 8.64
C HIS A 136 4.55 8.34 9.76
N SER A 137 4.00 7.12 9.86
CA SER A 137 4.26 6.22 10.99
C SER A 137 5.70 5.69 11.04
N THR A 138 6.44 5.75 9.93
CA THR A 138 7.84 5.33 9.88
C THR A 138 8.73 6.34 10.59
N SER A 139 8.48 7.63 10.40
CA SER A 139 9.18 8.73 11.10
C SER A 139 9.06 8.59 12.61
N ASP A 140 7.85 8.28 13.10
CA ASP A 140 7.61 8.12 14.53
C ASP A 140 8.36 6.90 15.08
N ILE A 141 8.29 5.74 14.42
CA ILE A 141 8.96 4.50 14.86
C ILE A 141 10.48 4.71 15.00
N PHE A 142 11.10 5.41 14.05
CA PHE A 142 12.54 5.70 14.09
C PHE A 142 12.91 6.94 14.91
N GLU A 143 11.93 7.67 15.44
CA GLU A 143 12.08 8.95 16.14
C GLU A 143 12.90 9.96 15.32
N ARG A 144 12.71 9.96 14.00
CA ARG A 144 13.47 10.75 13.03
C ARG A 144 12.55 11.18 11.90
N HIS A 145 12.59 12.46 11.55
CA HIS A 145 11.79 12.97 10.42
C HIS A 145 12.24 12.34 9.09
N ILE A 146 11.40 11.54 8.46
CA ILE A 146 11.63 10.96 7.13
C ILE A 146 10.68 11.65 6.18
N GLY A 147 11.19 12.14 5.05
CA GLY A 147 10.41 12.88 4.07
C GLY A 147 10.39 12.19 2.71
N PRO A 148 9.95 12.91 1.67
CA PRO A 148 9.91 12.40 0.30
C PRO A 148 11.29 12.19 -0.33
N SER A 149 12.31 12.84 0.25
CA SER A 149 13.71 12.62 -0.10
C SER A 149 14.31 11.53 0.77
N GLU A 150 15.13 10.68 0.15
CA GLU A 150 15.86 9.63 0.85
C GLU A 150 16.69 10.21 2.01
N ARG A 151 16.55 9.58 3.17
CA ARG A 151 17.29 9.91 4.37
C ARG A 151 18.01 8.69 4.91
N GLN A 152 19.33 8.80 5.09
CA GLN A 152 20.08 7.78 5.81
C GLN A 152 19.70 7.80 7.30
N LEU A 153 19.20 6.68 7.80
CA LEU A 153 18.89 6.47 9.21
C LEU A 153 20.10 5.90 9.95
N PHE A 154 20.70 4.83 9.42
CA PHE A 154 21.85 4.17 10.03
C PHE A 154 22.83 3.71 8.94
N SER A 155 23.94 3.09 9.35
CA SER A 155 24.80 2.35 8.44
C SER A 155 23.96 1.33 7.67
N ASN A 156 23.98 1.40 6.34
CA ASN A 156 23.25 0.52 5.44
C ASN A 156 21.71 0.55 5.57
N LEU A 157 21.12 1.56 6.21
CA LEU A 157 19.66 1.75 6.23
C LEU A 157 19.30 3.19 5.86
N SER A 158 18.72 3.35 4.68
CA SER A 158 18.04 4.56 4.24
C SER A 158 16.53 4.38 4.33
N ALA A 159 15.79 5.47 4.49
CA ALA A 159 14.34 5.47 4.41
C ALA A 159 13.80 6.65 3.62
N LEU A 160 12.61 6.47 3.04
CA LEU A 160 11.82 7.54 2.42
C LEU A 160 10.33 7.30 2.68
N GLU A 161 9.58 8.38 2.80
CA GLU A 161 8.12 8.35 2.90
C GLU A 161 7.53 9.00 1.65
N ILE A 162 6.74 8.24 0.89
CA ILE A 162 6.15 8.73 -0.35
C ILE A 162 4.93 9.61 -0.03
N ASP A 163 5.04 10.88 -0.39
CA ASP A 163 3.90 11.78 -0.48
C ASP A 163 3.23 11.61 -1.85
N SER A 164 2.05 10.99 -1.85
CA SER A 164 1.33 10.67 -3.09
C SER A 164 0.90 11.92 -3.88
N GLU A 165 0.58 13.03 -3.20
CA GLU A 165 0.19 14.27 -3.87
C GLU A 165 1.40 14.94 -4.50
N ALA A 166 2.53 14.98 -3.78
CA ALA A 166 3.78 15.50 -4.31
C ALA A 166 4.29 14.68 -5.49
N GLU A 167 4.20 13.34 -5.43
CA GLU A 167 4.57 12.46 -6.53
C GLU A 167 3.66 12.65 -7.75
N ALA A 168 2.36 12.85 -7.56
CA ALA A 168 1.44 13.16 -8.66
C ALA A 168 1.76 14.52 -9.32
N ALA A 169 2.06 15.54 -8.52
CA ALA A 169 2.49 16.83 -9.04
C ALA A 169 3.80 16.72 -9.84
N ARG A 170 4.78 15.95 -9.33
CA ARG A 170 6.04 15.65 -10.02
C ARG A 170 5.81 14.93 -11.34
N TYR A 171 5.01 13.86 -11.32
CA TYR A 171 4.67 13.08 -12.52
C TYR A 171 4.05 13.96 -13.63
N ILE A 172 3.08 14.81 -13.29
CA ILE A 172 2.47 15.73 -14.26
C ILE A 172 3.49 16.75 -14.79
N ALA A 173 4.38 17.27 -13.93
CA ALA A 173 5.42 18.19 -14.36
C ALA A 173 6.39 17.52 -15.36
N ASP A 174 6.81 16.29 -15.09
CA ASP A 174 7.71 15.52 -15.96
C ASP A 174 7.05 15.23 -17.32
N VAL A 175 5.78 14.80 -17.33
CA VAL A 175 5.00 14.59 -18.57
C VAL A 175 4.90 15.88 -19.40
N LYS A 176 4.70 17.05 -18.76
CA LYS A 176 4.68 18.34 -19.46
C LYS A 176 6.04 18.70 -20.05
N VAL A 177 7.14 18.41 -19.36
CA VAL A 177 8.50 18.64 -19.87
C VAL A 177 8.76 17.78 -21.09
N ASP A 178 8.40 16.50 -21.04
CA ASP A 178 8.58 15.57 -22.16
C ASP A 178 7.77 16.00 -23.39
N ILE A 179 6.49 16.37 -23.19
CA ILE A 179 5.63 16.85 -24.28
C ILE A 179 6.19 18.14 -24.90
N ARG A 180 6.73 19.08 -24.10
CA ARG A 180 7.38 20.29 -24.60
C ARG A 180 8.58 20.02 -25.50
N ARG A 181 9.31 18.94 -25.27
CA ARG A 181 10.47 18.54 -26.09
C ARG A 181 10.06 17.88 -27.40
N MET A 182 8.84 17.35 -27.49
CA MET A 182 8.39 16.52 -28.61
C MET A 182 7.46 17.25 -29.59
N PHE A 183 6.76 18.31 -29.16
CA PHE A 183 5.70 18.93 -29.95
C PHE A 183 5.90 20.44 -30.17
N SER A 184 5.34 20.95 -31.26
CA SER A 184 5.38 22.38 -31.62
C SER A 184 4.50 23.24 -30.68
N PRO A 185 4.78 24.55 -30.53
CA PRO A 185 4.06 25.43 -29.59
C PRO A 185 2.53 25.41 -29.71
N ASN A 186 2.00 25.26 -30.93
CA ASN A 186 0.57 25.22 -31.18
C ASN A 186 -0.09 23.95 -30.61
N VAL A 187 0.57 22.80 -30.76
CA VAL A 187 0.11 21.51 -30.21
C VAL A 187 0.26 21.50 -28.68
N LEU A 188 1.31 22.13 -28.14
CA LEU A 188 1.56 22.19 -26.70
C LEU A 188 0.41 22.83 -25.91
N LYS A 189 -0.24 23.86 -26.44
CA LYS A 189 -1.36 24.50 -25.73
C LYS A 189 -2.54 23.54 -25.54
N GLN A 190 -2.85 22.74 -26.55
CA GLN A 190 -3.93 21.75 -26.48
C GLN A 190 -3.53 20.55 -25.61
N ALA A 191 -2.30 20.05 -25.77
CA ALA A 191 -1.77 18.96 -24.96
C ALA A 191 -1.75 19.32 -23.46
N ASN A 192 -1.27 20.51 -23.11
CA ASN A 192 -1.25 20.97 -21.70
C ASN A 192 -2.66 20.97 -21.07
N ARG A 193 -3.69 21.42 -21.81
CA ARG A 193 -5.08 21.38 -21.33
C ARG A 193 -5.55 19.95 -21.06
N GLN A 194 -5.22 19.00 -21.93
CA GLN A 194 -5.58 17.59 -21.72
C GLN A 194 -4.85 16.99 -20.53
N ILE A 195 -3.57 17.33 -20.33
CA ILE A 195 -2.80 16.91 -19.16
C ILE A 195 -3.42 17.49 -17.88
N ASP A 196 -3.83 18.75 -17.88
CA ASP A 196 -4.47 19.38 -16.72
C ASP A 196 -5.80 18.70 -16.36
N MET A 197 -6.58 18.27 -17.36
CA MET A 197 -7.79 17.47 -17.14
C MET A 197 -7.47 16.08 -16.60
N ALA A 198 -6.46 15.41 -17.13
CA ALA A 198 -5.99 14.11 -16.62
C ALA A 198 -5.43 14.22 -15.19
N ALA A 199 -4.81 15.36 -14.85
CA ALA A 199 -4.29 15.65 -13.51
C ALA A 199 -5.40 15.71 -12.45
N ALA A 200 -6.64 15.97 -12.85
CA ALA A 200 -7.81 15.96 -11.97
C ALA A 200 -8.53 14.59 -11.94
N SER A 201 -8.04 13.59 -12.67
CA SER A 201 -8.71 12.29 -12.76
C SER A 201 -8.49 11.41 -11.53
N PRO A 202 -9.51 10.66 -11.07
CA PRO A 202 -9.32 9.58 -10.12
C PRO A 202 -8.33 8.55 -10.69
N GLY A 203 -7.35 8.11 -9.90
CA GLY A 203 -6.32 7.16 -10.36
C GLY A 203 -4.94 7.76 -10.61
N LEU A 204 -4.82 9.10 -10.65
CA LEU A 204 -3.52 9.74 -10.89
C LEU A 204 -2.51 9.43 -9.78
N LEU A 205 -2.94 9.44 -8.53
CA LEU A 205 -2.09 9.17 -7.37
C LEU A 205 -1.48 7.77 -7.49
N GLU A 206 -2.27 6.79 -7.92
CA GLU A 206 -1.85 5.42 -8.12
C GLU A 206 -0.87 5.26 -9.29
N VAL A 207 -1.11 5.98 -10.40
CA VAL A 207 -0.18 6.00 -11.55
C VAL A 207 1.16 6.64 -11.16
N ALA A 208 1.12 7.74 -10.42
CA ALA A 208 2.32 8.43 -9.95
C ALA A 208 3.08 7.59 -8.91
N LEU A 209 2.36 6.91 -8.00
CA LEU A 209 2.96 5.98 -7.05
C LEU A 209 3.63 4.79 -7.76
N LEU A 210 2.97 4.22 -8.78
CA LEU A 210 3.57 3.16 -9.59
C LEU A 210 4.83 3.67 -10.31
N ASP A 211 4.78 4.87 -10.89
CA ASP A 211 5.96 5.50 -11.51
C ASP A 211 7.11 5.64 -10.51
N ARG A 212 6.81 6.09 -9.30
CA ARG A 212 7.81 6.18 -8.22
C ARG A 212 8.37 4.81 -7.84
N ILE A 213 7.54 3.77 -7.80
CA ILE A 213 8.00 2.39 -7.54
C ILE A 213 8.89 1.90 -8.68
N ILE A 214 8.58 2.22 -9.94
CA ILE A 214 9.45 1.93 -11.08
C ILE A 214 10.81 2.61 -10.90
N ASP A 215 10.84 3.91 -10.57
CA ASP A 215 12.09 4.64 -10.32
C ASP A 215 12.94 3.91 -9.26
N LEU A 216 12.31 3.48 -8.16
CA LEU A 216 13.01 2.85 -7.03
C LEU A 216 13.49 1.42 -7.34
N ILE A 217 12.68 0.60 -8.00
CA ILE A 217 13.01 -0.81 -8.24
C ILE A 217 13.86 -0.97 -9.51
N VAL A 218 13.50 -0.28 -10.59
CA VAL A 218 14.10 -0.49 -11.91
C VAL A 218 15.31 0.40 -12.13
N ASP A 219 15.20 1.69 -11.82
CA ASP A 219 16.26 2.65 -12.16
C ASP A 219 17.34 2.74 -11.07
N ARG A 220 16.99 2.36 -9.83
CA ARG A 220 17.89 2.35 -8.66
C ARG A 220 18.26 0.95 -8.16
N GLU A 221 18.11 -0.07 -9.03
CA GLU A 221 18.38 -1.48 -8.71
C GLU A 221 19.77 -1.74 -8.10
N ARG A 222 20.78 -0.92 -8.42
CA ARG A 222 22.17 -1.10 -7.95
C ARG A 222 22.50 -0.35 -6.66
N ASP A 223 21.63 0.58 -6.25
CA ASP A 223 21.86 1.45 -5.10
C ASP A 223 21.69 0.67 -3.79
N PHE A 224 20.76 -0.31 -3.78
CA PHE A 224 20.38 -1.09 -2.61
C PHE A 224 20.40 -2.58 -2.91
N ASP A 225 20.75 -3.37 -1.90
CA ASP A 225 20.66 -4.84 -1.96
C ASP A 225 19.25 -5.32 -1.62
N LEU A 226 18.46 -4.52 -0.91
CA LEU A 226 17.09 -4.82 -0.51
C LEU A 226 16.26 -3.54 -0.38
N ILE A 227 15.08 -3.53 -1.01
CA ILE A 227 14.07 -2.48 -0.84
C ILE A 227 12.87 -3.09 -0.10
N VAL A 228 12.54 -2.52 1.05
CA VAL A 228 11.40 -2.92 1.89
C VAL A 228 10.29 -1.91 1.73
N PHE A 229 9.13 -2.33 1.23
CA PHE A 229 7.96 -1.46 1.10
C PHE A 229 7.00 -1.68 2.26
N ASP A 230 6.80 -0.64 3.08
CA ASP A 230 5.66 -0.55 4.00
C ASP A 230 4.45 -0.01 3.25
N THR A 231 3.57 -0.91 2.86
CA THR A 231 2.46 -0.57 1.96
C THR A 231 1.26 -0.02 2.72
N ALA A 232 0.49 0.84 2.05
CA ALA A 232 -0.84 1.27 2.47
C ALA A 232 -1.80 0.05 2.66
N PRO A 233 -3.05 0.24 3.13
CA PRO A 233 -3.96 -0.88 3.36
C PRO A 233 -4.09 -1.81 2.15
N THR A 234 -4.08 -3.11 2.42
CA THR A 234 -3.85 -4.20 1.44
C THR A 234 -4.59 -4.06 0.10
N GLY A 235 -5.84 -3.60 0.12
CA GLY A 235 -6.66 -3.48 -1.10
C GLY A 235 -6.06 -2.54 -2.16
N HIS A 236 -5.42 -1.44 -1.73
CA HIS A 236 -4.88 -0.44 -2.64
C HIS A 236 -3.58 -0.93 -3.30
N THR A 237 -2.72 -1.60 -2.52
CA THR A 237 -1.49 -2.22 -3.00
C THR A 237 -1.76 -3.27 -4.08
N LEU A 238 -2.80 -4.09 -3.88
CA LEU A 238 -3.18 -5.12 -4.85
C LEU A 238 -3.64 -4.53 -6.19
N GLN A 239 -4.35 -3.39 -6.16
CA GLN A 239 -4.74 -2.67 -7.35
C GLN A 239 -3.50 -2.15 -8.09
N LEU A 240 -2.53 -1.58 -7.37
CA LEU A 240 -1.27 -1.10 -7.94
C LEU A 240 -0.49 -2.22 -8.64
N LEU A 241 -0.45 -3.43 -8.07
CA LEU A 241 0.26 -4.57 -8.67
C LEU A 241 -0.39 -5.08 -9.99
N ARG A 242 -1.66 -4.75 -10.25
CA ARG A 242 -2.36 -5.10 -11.50
C ARG A 242 -2.22 -4.03 -12.59
N MET A 243 -1.84 -2.80 -12.22
CA MET A 243 -1.71 -1.69 -13.16
C MET A 243 -0.67 -1.90 -14.27
N PRO A 244 0.49 -2.55 -14.05
CA PRO A 244 1.47 -2.76 -15.11
C PRO A 244 0.89 -3.41 -16.36
N ASP A 245 0.00 -4.39 -16.23
CA ASP A 245 -0.63 -5.06 -17.36
C ASP A 245 -1.55 -4.12 -18.16
N ALA A 246 -2.42 -3.39 -17.47
CA ALA A 246 -3.33 -2.43 -18.09
C ALA A 246 -2.57 -1.29 -18.78
N MET A 247 -1.55 -0.73 -18.13
CA MET A 247 -0.72 0.34 -18.69
C MET A 247 0.09 -0.15 -19.90
N ASN A 248 0.65 -1.36 -19.83
CA ASN A 248 1.38 -1.93 -20.96
C ASN A 248 0.48 -2.09 -22.19
N ALA A 249 -0.75 -2.58 -22.02
CA ALA A 249 -1.72 -2.68 -23.12
C ALA A 249 -2.08 -1.31 -23.71
N TRP A 250 -2.30 -0.31 -22.85
CA TRP A 250 -2.59 1.05 -23.29
C TRP A 250 -1.41 1.69 -24.04
N ILE A 251 -0.18 1.55 -23.54
CA ILE A 251 1.02 2.05 -24.21
C ILE A 251 1.23 1.34 -25.55
N GLN A 252 0.96 0.04 -25.64
CA GLN A 252 1.02 -0.67 -26.93
C GLN A 252 0.05 -0.10 -27.96
N ALA A 253 -1.17 0.27 -27.54
CA ALA A 253 -2.12 0.94 -28.41
C ALA A 253 -1.61 2.31 -28.88
N LEU A 254 -1.00 3.10 -27.98
CA LEU A 254 -0.38 4.37 -28.33
C LEU A 254 0.80 4.22 -29.29
N VAL A 255 1.67 3.23 -29.07
CA VAL A 255 2.78 2.90 -29.98
C VAL A 255 2.24 2.55 -31.37
N LYS A 256 1.22 1.70 -31.45
CA LYS A 256 0.59 1.33 -32.74
C LYS A 256 0.00 2.55 -33.44
N HIS A 257 -0.71 3.40 -32.71
CA HIS A 257 -1.28 4.62 -33.27
C HIS A 257 -0.20 5.60 -33.76
N ARG A 258 0.84 5.83 -32.96
CA ARG A 258 1.93 6.73 -33.33
C ARG A 258 2.72 6.20 -34.55
N ARG A 259 2.95 4.89 -34.65
CA ARG A 259 3.56 4.28 -35.85
C ARG A 259 2.76 4.57 -37.12
N ALA A 260 1.43 4.51 -37.06
CA ALA A 260 0.59 4.84 -38.21
C ALA A 260 0.69 6.33 -38.59
N VAL A 261 0.82 7.23 -37.62
CA VAL A 261 1.05 8.67 -37.89
C VAL A 261 2.42 8.89 -38.52
N VAL A 262 3.48 8.27 -37.98
CA VAL A 262 4.84 8.36 -38.54
C VAL A 262 4.88 7.83 -39.98
N GLU A 263 4.12 6.78 -40.29
CA GLU A 263 4.02 6.24 -41.66
C GLU A 263 3.36 7.22 -42.64
N ILE A 264 2.49 8.10 -42.15
CA ILE A 264 1.87 9.17 -42.96
C ILE A 264 2.81 10.38 -43.09
N ASP A 265 3.50 10.73 -42.01
CA ASP A 265 4.35 11.92 -41.92
C ASP A 265 5.77 11.69 -42.50
N ARG A 266 6.19 10.44 -42.74
CA ARG A 266 7.54 10.14 -43.25
C ARG A 266 7.76 10.67 -44.66
N GLY A 267 8.98 11.13 -44.93
CA GLY A 267 9.41 11.47 -46.28
C GLY A 267 9.46 10.23 -47.18
N SER A 268 9.27 10.41 -48.49
CA SER A 268 9.34 9.34 -49.50
C SER A 268 10.65 8.55 -49.44
N ASP A 269 11.74 9.21 -49.04
CA ASP A 269 13.09 8.67 -49.06
C ASP A 269 13.44 7.91 -47.76
N GLN A 270 12.55 7.93 -46.75
CA GLN A 270 12.75 7.24 -45.48
C GLN A 270 11.98 5.92 -45.44
N THR A 271 12.65 4.86 -44.98
CA THR A 271 11.96 3.60 -44.65
C THR A 271 11.09 3.79 -43.41
N PRO A 272 9.98 3.03 -43.27
CA PRO A 272 9.14 3.03 -42.08
C PRO A 272 9.93 2.85 -40.78
N GLU A 273 10.91 1.94 -40.78
CA GLU A 273 11.74 1.65 -39.62
C GLU A 273 12.68 2.79 -39.26
N ALA A 274 13.30 3.46 -40.25
CA ALA A 274 14.18 4.59 -40.01
C ALA A 274 13.41 5.80 -39.46
N ALA A 275 12.23 6.08 -40.02
CA ALA A 275 11.35 7.14 -39.53
C ALA A 275 10.86 6.85 -38.11
N ALA A 276 10.46 5.61 -37.83
CA ALA A 276 10.03 5.20 -36.49
C ALA A 276 11.16 5.29 -35.45
N ALA A 277 12.39 4.92 -35.81
CA ALA A 277 13.55 5.00 -34.93
C ALA A 277 13.97 6.45 -34.61
N ALA A 278 13.74 7.38 -35.55
CA ALA A 278 14.00 8.80 -35.37
C ALA A 278 12.89 9.54 -34.60
N ASP A 279 11.70 8.95 -34.44
CA ASP A 279 10.56 9.60 -33.79
C ASP A 279 10.73 9.67 -32.27
N PRO A 280 10.82 10.88 -31.67
CA PRO A 280 11.07 11.03 -30.25
C PRO A 280 9.90 10.54 -29.37
N VAL A 281 8.66 10.60 -29.88
CA VAL A 281 7.46 10.14 -29.16
C VAL A 281 7.44 8.61 -29.08
N LEU A 282 7.70 7.91 -30.18
CA LEU A 282 7.85 6.45 -30.20
C LEU A 282 8.97 6.00 -29.26
N GLY A 283 10.14 6.64 -29.33
CA GLY A 283 11.24 6.34 -28.43
C GLY A 283 10.86 6.49 -26.95
N ALA A 284 10.08 7.52 -26.60
CA ALA A 284 9.60 7.72 -25.23
C ALA A 284 8.58 6.65 -24.80
N LEU A 285 7.61 6.32 -25.66
CA LEU A 285 6.62 5.27 -25.39
C LEU A 285 7.28 3.90 -25.24
N GLU A 286 8.27 3.58 -26.07
CA GLU A 286 9.01 2.31 -26.00
C GLU A 286 9.86 2.23 -24.73
N ARG A 287 10.54 3.31 -24.32
CA ARG A 287 11.23 3.39 -23.02
C ARG A 287 10.27 3.18 -21.85
N ARG A 288 9.10 3.83 -21.87
CA ARG A 288 8.07 3.66 -20.83
C ARG A 288 7.58 2.21 -20.77
N ARG A 289 7.30 1.60 -21.93
CA ARG A 289 6.89 0.20 -22.04
C ARG A 289 7.95 -0.73 -21.46
N ALA A 290 9.23 -0.51 -21.79
CA ALA A 290 10.33 -1.33 -21.30
C ALA A 290 10.46 -1.25 -19.77
N ARG A 291 10.37 -0.05 -19.18
CA ARG A 291 10.41 0.15 -17.71
C ARG A 291 9.27 -0.59 -16.99
N ILE A 292 8.03 -0.49 -17.50
CA ILE A 292 6.87 -1.20 -16.95
C ILE A 292 7.02 -2.73 -17.09
N GLY A 293 7.50 -3.20 -18.25
CA GLY A 293 7.78 -4.62 -18.47
C GLY A 293 8.83 -5.16 -17.50
N ARG A 294 9.89 -4.39 -17.26
CA ARG A 294 10.95 -4.72 -16.30
C ARG A 294 10.41 -4.81 -14.87
N LEU A 295 9.62 -3.81 -14.44
CA LEU A 295 8.96 -3.85 -13.14
C LEU A 295 8.11 -5.12 -12.98
N ARG A 296 7.28 -5.44 -13.98
CA ARG A 296 6.44 -6.63 -13.97
C ARG A 296 7.27 -7.90 -13.81
N SER A 297 8.34 -8.06 -14.59
CA SER A 297 9.22 -9.23 -14.46
C SER A 297 9.86 -9.31 -13.07
N THR A 298 10.31 -8.19 -12.50
CA THR A 298 10.92 -8.18 -11.16
C THR A 298 9.92 -8.54 -10.08
N ILE A 299 8.69 -8.01 -10.14
CA ILE A 299 7.62 -8.30 -9.16
C ILE A 299 7.18 -9.77 -9.23
N MET A 300 7.09 -10.34 -10.44
CA MET A 300 6.68 -11.73 -10.64
C MET A 300 7.79 -12.75 -10.37
N ASP A 301 9.05 -12.32 -10.31
CA ASP A 301 10.17 -13.21 -10.01
C ASP A 301 10.29 -13.45 -8.50
N ARG A 302 9.89 -14.66 -8.07
CA ARG A 302 9.99 -15.14 -6.69
C ARG A 302 11.43 -15.25 -6.14
N SER A 303 12.47 -15.11 -6.96
CA SER A 303 13.84 -15.01 -6.44
C SER A 303 14.21 -13.57 -6.08
N MET A 304 13.50 -12.60 -6.66
CA MET A 304 13.79 -11.17 -6.55
C MET A 304 12.80 -10.48 -5.60
N THR A 305 11.52 -10.80 -5.70
CA THR A 305 10.43 -10.14 -4.96
C THR A 305 9.68 -11.12 -4.07
N SER A 306 9.29 -10.68 -2.87
CA SER A 306 8.36 -11.41 -2.00
C SER A 306 7.32 -10.48 -1.40
N PHE A 307 6.11 -10.99 -1.20
CA PHE A 307 5.09 -10.35 -0.38
C PHE A 307 5.00 -11.02 1.01
N VAL A 308 4.90 -10.20 2.06
CA VAL A 308 4.70 -10.64 3.44
C VAL A 308 3.44 -10.00 3.98
N PHE A 309 2.50 -10.82 4.45
CA PHE A 309 1.33 -10.31 5.14
C PHE A 309 1.61 -10.11 6.63
N VAL A 310 1.05 -9.05 7.20
CA VAL A 310 0.95 -8.87 8.65
C VAL A 310 -0.51 -8.96 9.03
N THR A 311 -0.81 -9.79 10.02
CA THR A 311 -2.16 -9.96 10.57
C THR A 311 -2.10 -10.04 12.08
N ILE A 312 -3.27 -10.03 12.72
CA ILE A 312 -3.42 -10.25 14.16
C ILE A 312 -4.44 -11.36 14.41
N PRO A 313 -4.47 -12.01 15.59
CA PRO A 313 -5.44 -13.04 15.95
C PRO A 313 -6.87 -12.50 16.14
N GLU A 314 -7.44 -11.89 15.10
CA GLU A 314 -8.79 -11.35 15.06
C GLU A 314 -9.48 -11.74 13.76
N ARG A 315 -10.75 -12.15 13.85
CA ARG A 315 -11.54 -12.63 12.70
C ARG A 315 -11.45 -11.75 11.46
N LEU A 316 -11.67 -10.44 11.61
CA LEU A 316 -11.73 -9.54 10.45
C LEU A 316 -10.35 -9.35 9.80
N ALA A 317 -9.26 -9.34 10.59
CA ALA A 317 -7.91 -9.28 10.05
C ALA A 317 -7.57 -10.56 9.28
N ILE A 318 -7.95 -11.73 9.81
CA ILE A 318 -7.76 -13.04 9.16
C ILE A 318 -8.49 -13.09 7.82
N GLU A 319 -9.76 -12.69 7.77
CA GLU A 319 -10.55 -12.71 6.53
C GLU A 319 -9.98 -11.77 5.46
N GLU A 320 -9.50 -10.59 5.85
CA GLU A 320 -8.91 -9.65 4.91
C GLU A 320 -7.56 -10.17 4.38
N THR A 321 -6.72 -10.73 5.24
CA THR A 321 -5.47 -11.38 4.83
C THR A 321 -5.73 -12.57 3.90
N ALA A 322 -6.75 -13.39 4.16
CA ALA A 322 -7.10 -14.53 3.32
C ALA A 322 -7.50 -14.08 1.90
N ARG A 323 -8.43 -13.12 1.79
CA ARG A 323 -8.84 -12.56 0.49
C ARG A 323 -7.66 -11.94 -0.27
N ALA A 324 -6.79 -11.23 0.42
CA ALA A 324 -5.61 -10.61 -0.19
C ALA A 324 -4.59 -11.65 -0.69
N ALA A 325 -4.36 -12.71 0.09
CA ALA A 325 -3.43 -13.78 -0.29
C ALA A 325 -3.92 -14.57 -1.50
N GLU A 326 -5.23 -14.85 -1.57
CA GLU A 326 -5.86 -15.45 -2.75
C GLU A 326 -5.66 -14.55 -3.98
N LEU A 327 -5.93 -13.25 -3.84
CA LEU A 327 -5.79 -12.31 -4.95
C LEU A 327 -4.35 -12.20 -5.49
N LEU A 328 -3.34 -12.20 -4.61
CA LEU A 328 -1.93 -12.20 -5.03
C LEU A 328 -1.54 -13.49 -5.73
N SER A 329 -2.00 -14.62 -5.19
CA SER A 329 -1.74 -15.94 -5.76
C SER A 329 -2.28 -16.04 -7.19
N ASP A 330 -3.49 -15.52 -7.42
CA ASP A 330 -4.13 -15.49 -8.75
C ASP A 330 -3.36 -14.59 -9.74
N THR A 331 -2.66 -13.57 -9.26
CA THR A 331 -1.82 -12.69 -10.08
C THR A 331 -0.40 -13.21 -10.30
N GLY A 332 -0.04 -14.35 -9.69
CA GLY A 332 1.30 -14.95 -9.79
C GLY A 332 2.38 -14.27 -8.95
N VAL A 333 2.00 -13.41 -7.99
CA VAL A 333 2.94 -12.77 -7.06
C VAL A 333 3.24 -13.71 -5.90
N ASP A 334 4.52 -13.88 -5.57
CA ASP A 334 4.98 -14.76 -4.48
C ASP A 334 4.59 -14.20 -3.10
N VAL A 335 3.84 -15.00 -2.32
CA VAL A 335 3.56 -14.71 -0.91
C VAL A 335 4.52 -15.54 -0.06
N GLY A 336 5.66 -14.96 0.30
CA GLY A 336 6.74 -15.66 0.99
C GLY A 336 6.51 -15.86 2.49
N GLY A 337 5.57 -15.14 3.11
CA GLY A 337 5.29 -15.37 4.53
C GLY A 337 4.14 -14.56 5.14
N LEU A 338 3.85 -14.90 6.40
CA LEU A 338 2.83 -14.27 7.24
C LEU A 338 3.38 -13.99 8.64
N VAL A 339 3.31 -12.75 9.07
CA VAL A 339 3.57 -12.30 10.43
C VAL A 339 2.24 -12.24 11.17
N VAL A 340 2.11 -13.02 12.24
CA VAL A 340 1.01 -12.94 13.19
C VAL A 340 1.47 -12.07 14.35
N ASN A 341 1.11 -10.80 14.29
CA ASN A 341 1.55 -9.79 15.24
C ASN A 341 0.62 -9.73 16.48
N ARG A 342 1.11 -9.08 17.54
CA ARG A 342 0.37 -8.84 18.80
C ARG A 342 -0.17 -10.11 19.45
N VAL A 343 0.59 -11.20 19.40
CA VAL A 343 0.25 -12.42 20.15
C VAL A 343 0.44 -12.15 21.65
N LEU A 344 -0.59 -12.37 22.45
CA LEU A 344 -0.55 -12.12 23.88
C LEU A 344 0.53 -12.99 24.56
N PRO A 345 1.30 -12.45 25.53
CA PRO A 345 2.17 -13.26 26.38
C PRO A 345 1.40 -14.35 27.14
N ASP A 346 2.07 -15.47 27.44
CA ASP A 346 1.46 -16.65 28.06
C ASP A 346 1.35 -16.56 29.60
N ASP A 347 2.04 -15.59 30.21
CA ASP A 347 2.20 -15.42 31.65
C ASP A 347 1.24 -14.39 32.27
N LEU A 348 0.31 -13.84 31.48
CA LEU A 348 -0.68 -12.86 31.96
C LEU A 348 -1.72 -13.49 32.89
N GLN A 349 -2.06 -12.76 33.96
CA GLN A 349 -2.98 -13.22 35.01
C GLN A 349 -4.31 -12.48 34.95
N GLY A 350 -5.40 -13.18 35.26
CA GLY A 350 -6.74 -12.61 35.47
C GLY A 350 -7.77 -13.02 34.43
N ASP A 351 -9.03 -13.06 34.84
CA ASP A 351 -10.14 -13.65 34.06
C ASP A 351 -10.28 -13.05 32.66
N PHE A 352 -10.12 -11.73 32.53
CA PHE A 352 -10.16 -11.04 31.24
C PHE A 352 -9.06 -11.53 30.29
N TYR A 353 -7.83 -11.68 30.78
CA TYR A 353 -6.70 -12.15 29.98
C TYR A 353 -6.85 -13.61 29.60
N HIS A 354 -7.30 -14.47 30.52
CA HIS A 354 -7.58 -15.87 30.20
C HIS A 354 -8.67 -16.00 29.13
N SER A 355 -9.74 -15.20 29.20
CA SER A 355 -10.79 -15.15 28.17
C SER A 355 -10.26 -14.68 26.81
N ARG A 356 -9.48 -13.59 26.79
CA ARG A 356 -8.82 -13.10 25.57
C ARG A 356 -7.85 -14.11 24.98
N LYS A 357 -7.07 -14.80 25.81
CA LYS A 357 -6.13 -15.84 25.39
C LYS A 357 -6.85 -17.03 24.79
N ALA A 358 -7.95 -17.50 25.40
CA ALA A 358 -8.77 -18.58 24.85
C ALA A 358 -9.35 -18.22 23.47
N GLN A 359 -9.82 -16.98 23.31
CA GLN A 359 -10.27 -16.47 22.01
C GLN A 359 -9.13 -16.38 21.00
N GLU A 360 -7.98 -15.83 21.39
CA GLU A 360 -6.76 -15.77 20.57
C GLU A 360 -6.36 -17.17 20.08
N GLN A 361 -6.36 -18.19 20.93
CA GLN A 361 -6.01 -19.56 20.54
C GLN A 361 -6.93 -20.12 19.46
N THR A 362 -8.23 -19.77 19.50
CA THR A 362 -9.18 -20.15 18.44
C THR A 362 -8.76 -19.54 17.10
N TYR A 363 -8.38 -18.25 17.10
CA TYR A 363 -7.95 -17.55 15.90
C TYR A 363 -6.56 -17.96 15.43
N LEU A 364 -5.63 -18.27 16.33
CA LEU A 364 -4.33 -18.83 15.98
C LEU A 364 -4.49 -20.19 15.30
N ALA A 365 -5.35 -21.08 15.82
CA ALA A 365 -5.66 -22.35 15.17
C ALA A 365 -6.30 -22.15 13.79
N GLU A 366 -7.16 -21.14 13.64
CA GLU A 366 -7.71 -20.77 12.33
C GLU A 366 -6.64 -20.29 11.35
N ILE A 367 -5.72 -19.42 11.78
CA ILE A 367 -4.57 -18.95 11.00
C ILE A 367 -3.69 -20.14 10.60
N ASP A 368 -3.43 -21.05 11.53
CA ASP A 368 -2.63 -22.26 11.30
C ASP A 368 -3.25 -23.15 10.22
N ARG A 369 -4.58 -23.30 10.24
CA ARG A 369 -5.33 -24.07 9.24
C ARG A 369 -5.39 -23.38 7.88
N ARG A 370 -5.78 -22.11 7.82
CA ARG A 370 -6.02 -21.38 6.56
C ARG A 370 -4.72 -21.12 5.80
N PHE A 371 -3.68 -20.69 6.51
CA PHE A 371 -2.42 -20.30 5.89
C PHE A 371 -1.36 -21.40 5.95
N LYS A 372 -1.76 -22.68 6.02
CA LYS A 372 -0.86 -23.82 6.24
C LYS A 372 0.30 -23.95 5.25
N ARG A 373 0.16 -23.34 4.07
CA ARG A 373 1.16 -23.32 2.99
C ARG A 373 2.17 -22.17 3.13
N LEU A 374 1.86 -21.17 3.96
CA LEU A 374 2.73 -20.01 4.18
C LEU A 374 3.61 -20.26 5.39
N SER A 375 4.88 -19.89 5.24
CA SER A 375 5.78 -19.67 6.36
C SER A 375 5.20 -18.63 7.31
N ARG A 376 5.18 -18.90 8.61
CA ARG A 376 4.54 -18.06 9.61
C ARG A 376 5.42 -17.80 10.82
N VAL A 377 5.49 -16.54 11.23
CA VAL A 377 6.14 -16.12 12.47
C VAL A 377 5.13 -15.45 13.39
N ARG A 378 5.23 -15.70 14.69
CA ARG A 378 4.37 -15.10 15.72
C ARG A 378 5.19 -14.09 16.50
N VAL A 379 4.76 -12.83 16.45
CA VAL A 379 5.40 -11.74 17.17
C VAL A 379 4.56 -11.42 18.40
N ARG A 380 5.18 -11.50 19.57
CA ARG A 380 4.54 -11.22 20.86
C ARG A 380 4.23 -9.73 20.96
N GLN A 381 3.09 -9.43 21.59
CA GLN A 381 2.74 -8.06 21.93
C GLN A 381 3.72 -7.53 22.98
N LEU A 382 4.38 -6.41 22.68
CA LEU A 382 5.20 -5.70 23.64
C LEU A 382 4.31 -4.93 24.64
N PRO A 383 4.77 -4.72 25.89
CA PRO A 383 4.00 -4.02 26.92
C PRO A 383 3.92 -2.51 26.71
N ARG A 384 4.65 -1.97 25.71
CA ARG A 384 4.70 -0.55 25.36
C ARG A 384 4.67 -0.40 23.85
N ASP A 385 4.34 0.80 23.40
CA ASP A 385 4.40 1.16 22.00
C ASP A 385 5.84 1.05 21.46
N VAL A 386 5.94 0.74 20.17
CA VAL A 386 7.23 0.47 19.52
C VAL A 386 7.77 1.76 18.90
N TYR A 387 8.43 2.56 19.74
CA TYR A 387 9.16 3.75 19.35
C TYR A 387 10.64 3.62 19.69
N GLY A 388 11.49 4.08 18.78
CA GLY A 388 12.94 4.01 18.93
C GLY A 388 13.51 2.61 18.67
N ILE A 389 14.85 2.53 18.75
CA ILE A 389 15.59 1.36 18.26
C ILE A 389 15.47 0.15 19.17
N ALA A 390 15.49 0.33 20.50
CA ALA A 390 15.52 -0.82 21.41
C ALA A 390 14.26 -1.71 21.32
N PRO A 391 13.02 -1.18 21.32
CA PRO A 391 11.83 -2.00 21.06
C PRO A 391 11.81 -2.59 19.64
N LEU A 392 12.32 -1.87 18.64
CA LEU A 392 12.39 -2.34 17.26
C LEU A 392 13.37 -3.52 17.10
N GLU A 393 14.49 -3.53 17.82
CA GLU A 393 15.42 -4.66 17.88
C GLU A 393 14.78 -5.89 18.54
N GLN A 394 13.90 -5.72 19.53
CA GLN A 394 13.13 -6.83 20.12
C GLN A 394 12.14 -7.45 19.13
N ILE A 395 11.48 -6.64 18.30
CA ILE A 395 10.62 -7.15 17.22
C ILE A 395 11.48 -7.82 16.15
N SER A 396 12.61 -7.22 15.79
CA SER A 396 13.56 -7.75 14.80
C SER A 396 14.04 -9.16 15.15
N ALA A 397 14.39 -9.39 16.42
CA ALA A 397 14.83 -10.69 16.93
C ALA A 397 13.72 -11.76 16.94
N GLN A 398 12.44 -11.37 16.89
CA GLN A 398 11.33 -12.30 16.77
C GLN A 398 11.01 -12.62 15.30
N LEU A 399 11.39 -11.76 14.35
CA LEU A 399 11.11 -11.92 12.92
C LEU A 399 12.13 -12.82 12.20
N LEU A 400 13.40 -12.79 12.64
CA LEU A 400 14.53 -13.50 12.02
C LEU A 400 15.12 -14.54 12.96
#